data_AF-A0A947NSI6-F1
#
_entry.id   AF-A0A947NSI6-F1
#
_cell.length_a   1.000
_cell.length_b   1.000
_cell.length_c   1.000
_cell.angle_alpha   90.00
_cell.angle_beta   90.00
_cell.angle_gamma   90.00
#
_symmetry.space_group_name_H-M   'P 1'
#
loop_
_entity.id
_entity.type
_entity.pdbx_description
1 polymer ?
#
loop_
_entity_poly.entity_id
_entity_poly.type
_entity_poly.pdbx_seq_one_letter_code
_entity_poly.pdbx_strand_id
1 'polypeptide(L)'
;MFVTACSPEIGSEFNHGARYRFSLMIGGADFFNKLATRAEVYDLYYIQAVIQDLFFRAGYVRISYDCPGSGLCVGDPGAMNGVLDNYYLFMDVLF
;
A
#
# COMPACT_ATOMS: atom_id res chain seq x y z
N MET A 1 -18.62 -17.18 -28.06
CA MET A 1 -18.64 -15.77 -27.58
C MET A 1 -17.26 -15.50 -27.03
N PHE A 2 -16.42 -14.75 -27.75
CA PHE A 2 -15.06 -14.46 -27.32
C PHE A 2 -15.12 -13.29 -26.35
N VAL A 3 -14.70 -13.52 -25.11
CA VAL A 3 -14.51 -12.47 -24.11
C VAL A 3 -13.24 -11.74 -24.49
N THR A 4 -13.37 -10.51 -25.00
CA THR A 4 -12.23 -9.64 -25.27
C THR A 4 -11.69 -9.19 -23.92
N ALA A 5 -10.53 -9.73 -23.51
CA ALA A 5 -9.80 -9.19 -22.37
C ALA A 5 -9.54 -7.69 -22.62
N CYS A 6 -9.94 -6.83 -21.69
CA CYS A 6 -9.65 -5.40 -21.82
C CYS A 6 -8.14 -5.18 -21.69
N SER A 7 -7.65 -4.07 -22.26
CA SER A 7 -6.24 -3.72 -22.19
C SER A 7 -5.77 -3.66 -20.74
N PRO A 8 -4.65 -4.34 -20.40
CA PRO A 8 -4.13 -4.30 -19.04
C PRO A 8 -3.58 -2.92 -18.69
N GLU A 9 -3.66 -2.59 -17.41
CA GLU A 9 -3.17 -1.33 -16.86
C GLU A 9 -2.03 -1.61 -15.86
N ILE A 10 -0.99 -0.79 -15.91
CA ILE A 10 0.09 -0.77 -14.94
C ILE A 10 0.08 0.56 -14.19
N GLY A 11 0.35 0.52 -12.89
CA GLY A 11 0.45 1.71 -12.08
C GLY A 11 1.49 1.56 -10.99
N SER A 12 2.03 2.70 -10.57
CA SER A 12 2.97 2.77 -9.46
C SER A 12 2.67 4.00 -8.60
N GLU A 13 2.76 3.83 -7.29
CA GLU A 13 2.60 4.90 -6.32
C GLU A 13 3.85 5.02 -5.46
N PHE A 14 4.27 6.26 -5.24
CA PHE A 14 5.32 6.59 -4.29
C PHE A 14 4.78 7.56 -3.23
N ASN A 15 5.07 7.28 -1.97
CA ASN A 15 4.72 8.16 -0.87
C ASN A 15 5.94 8.36 0.03
N HIS A 16 6.21 9.62 0.40
CA HIS A 16 7.26 9.97 1.34
C HIS A 16 6.64 10.71 2.53
N GLY A 17 6.61 10.06 3.68
CA GLY A 17 6.13 10.64 4.93
C GLY A 17 7.19 11.51 5.61
N ALA A 18 6.94 12.81 5.73
CA ALA A 18 7.88 13.72 6.39
C ALA A 18 8.10 13.37 7.89
N ARG A 19 9.33 13.60 8.38
CA ARG A 19 9.80 13.28 9.74
C ARG A 19 8.98 13.89 10.89
N TYR A 20 8.22 14.97 10.65
CA TYR A 20 7.36 15.61 11.66
C TYR A 20 5.87 15.47 11.37
N ARG A 21 5.48 14.63 10.41
CA ARG A 21 4.07 14.41 10.09
C ARG A 21 3.38 13.77 11.30
N PHE A 22 2.31 14.41 11.74
CA PHE A 22 1.40 13.86 12.73
C PHE A 22 0.44 12.90 12.03
N SER A 23 0.40 11.65 12.48
CA SER A 23 -0.58 10.68 12.00
C SER A 23 -1.80 10.73 12.91
N LEU A 24 -2.98 10.89 12.32
CA LEU A 24 -4.26 10.79 13.05
C LEU A 24 -4.67 9.32 13.28
N MET A 25 -3.94 8.36 12.69
CA MET A 25 -4.18 6.92 12.82
C MET A 25 -3.43 6.35 14.05
N ILE A 26 -3.59 7.02 15.20
CA ILE A 26 -2.96 6.65 16.46
C ILE A 26 -3.52 5.31 16.95
N GLY A 27 -2.65 4.35 17.29
CA GLY A 27 -3.05 3.05 17.83
C GLY A 27 -3.59 2.04 16.80
N GLY A 28 -3.59 2.38 15.51
CA GLY A 28 -3.83 1.41 14.45
C GLY A 28 -2.61 0.49 14.30
N ALA A 29 -2.72 -0.76 14.72
CA ALA A 29 -1.70 -1.80 14.51
C ALA A 29 -1.68 -2.33 13.06
N ASP A 30 -2.19 -1.56 12.11
CA ASP A 30 -2.27 -1.97 10.72
C ASP A 30 -0.94 -1.67 10.03
N PHE A 31 -0.13 -2.71 9.89
CA PHE A 31 1.13 -2.62 9.16
C PHE A 31 0.90 -2.24 7.69
N PHE A 32 -0.26 -2.47 7.07
CA PHE A 32 -0.47 -2.14 5.66
C PHE A 32 -0.90 -0.69 5.40
N ASN A 33 -0.99 0.13 6.44
CA ASN A 33 -1.50 1.48 6.30
C ASN A 33 -0.45 2.44 5.72
N LYS A 34 -0.50 2.64 4.39
CA LYS A 34 0.38 3.54 3.63
C LYS A 34 0.39 5.00 4.09
N LEU A 35 -0.64 5.44 4.81
CA LEU A 35 -0.83 6.85 5.21
C LEU A 35 -0.55 7.10 6.69
N ALA A 36 -0.57 6.06 7.52
CA ALA A 36 -0.49 6.17 8.98
C ALA A 36 0.93 6.29 9.53
N THR A 37 1.96 6.00 8.74
CA THR A 37 3.32 5.86 9.23
C THR A 37 4.28 6.86 8.58
N ARG A 38 5.25 7.37 9.36
CA ARG A 38 6.45 8.02 8.83
C ARG A 38 7.23 6.95 8.07
N ALA A 39 7.00 6.90 6.77
CA ALA A 39 7.46 5.81 5.94
C ALA A 39 7.66 6.25 4.50
N GLU A 40 8.56 5.55 3.83
CA GLU A 40 8.66 5.55 2.37
C GLU A 40 7.90 4.34 1.85
N VAL A 41 6.92 4.59 0.98
CA VAL A 41 6.09 3.55 0.38
C VAL A 41 6.36 3.54 -1.12
N TYR A 42 6.66 2.36 -1.63
CA TYR A 42 6.67 2.07 -3.05
C TYR A 42 5.65 0.98 -3.32
N ASP A 43 4.65 1.27 -4.15
CA ASP A 43 3.67 0.28 -4.61
C ASP A 43 3.70 0.21 -6.12
N LEU A 44 3.72 -1.01 -6.65
CA LEU A 44 3.63 -1.31 -8.07
C LEU A 44 2.53 -2.33 -8.26
N TYR A 45 1.61 -2.05 -9.18
CA TYR A 45 0.48 -2.92 -9.45
C TYR A 45 0.17 -3.05 -10.94
N TYR A 46 -0.43 -4.18 -11.25
CA TYR A 46 -0.91 -4.59 -12.56
C TYR A 46 -2.38 -4.98 -12.44
N ILE A 47 -3.22 -4.45 -13.33
CA ILE A 47 -4.66 -4.73 -13.36
C ILE A 47 -5.02 -5.34 -14.71
N GLN A 48 -5.67 -6.50 -14.67
CA GLN A 48 -6.23 -7.17 -15.83
C GLN A 48 -7.75 -7.28 -15.67
N ALA A 49 -8.50 -6.57 -16.51
CA ALA A 49 -9.92 -6.80 -16.66
C ALA A 49 -10.14 -8.06 -17.51
N VAL A 50 -10.94 -9.00 -16.99
CA VAL A 50 -11.31 -10.24 -17.69
C VAL A 50 -12.65 -10.06 -18.39
N ILE A 51 -13.62 -9.47 -17.70
CA ILE A 51 -14.89 -8.96 -18.25
C ILE A 51 -15.13 -7.55 -17.71
N GLN A 52 -16.12 -6.84 -18.22
CA GLN A 52 -16.43 -5.45 -17.82
C GLN A 52 -16.61 -5.27 -16.30
N ASP A 53 -17.05 -6.33 -15.60
CA ASP A 53 -17.35 -6.29 -14.16
C ASP A 53 -16.39 -7.15 -13.32
N LEU A 54 -15.37 -7.79 -13.92
CA LEU A 54 -14.41 -8.66 -13.22
C LEU A 54 -12.97 -8.24 -13.53
N PHE A 55 -12.23 -7.95 -12.47
CA PHE A 55 -10.86 -7.45 -12.54
C PHE A 55 -9.96 -8.27 -11.63
N PHE A 56 -8.76 -8.55 -12.11
CA PHE A 56 -7.67 -9.07 -11.30
C PHE A 56 -6.63 -7.98 -11.08
N ARG A 57 -6.22 -7.77 -9.84
CA ARG A 57 -5.11 -6.88 -9.50
C ARG A 57 -4.01 -7.68 -8.82
N ALA A 58 -2.83 -7.67 -9.39
CA ALA A 58 -1.63 -8.18 -8.73
C ALA A 58 -0.72 -7.00 -8.40
N GLY A 59 -0.03 -7.04 -7.26
CA GLY A 59 0.88 -5.97 -6.91
C GLY A 59 1.90 -6.34 -5.86
N TYR A 60 2.87 -5.46 -5.73
CA TYR A 60 3.94 -5.53 -4.76
C TYR A 60 4.05 -4.17 -4.08
N VAL A 61 3.99 -4.18 -2.76
CA VAL A 61 4.20 -2.99 -1.94
C VAL A 61 5.38 -3.21 -1.01
N ARG A 62 6.28 -2.23 -0.99
CA ARG A 62 7.37 -2.11 -0.03
C ARG A 62 7.14 -0.88 0.83
N ILE A 63 7.20 -1.08 2.14
CA ILE A 63 7.05 -0.01 3.11
C ILE A 63 8.25 -0.04 4.04
N SER A 64 9.01 1.05 4.05
CA SER A 64 10.10 1.27 5.00
C SER A 64 9.58 2.21 6.10
N TYR A 65 9.45 1.69 7.32
CA TYR A 65 8.99 2.44 8.49
C TYR A 65 10.18 2.95 9.28
N ASP A 66 10.10 4.22 9.68
CA ASP A 66 11.02 4.79 10.68
C ASP A 66 10.51 4.60 12.12
N CYS A 67 9.27 4.12 12.29
CA CYS A 67 8.59 3.96 13.58
C CYS A 67 7.48 2.87 13.54
N PRO A 68 7.84 1.58 13.42
CA PRO A 68 6.91 0.47 13.47
C PRO A 68 6.33 0.29 14.88
N GLY A 69 5.00 0.15 14.99
CA GLY A 69 4.36 -0.44 16.16
C GLY A 69 3.49 0.45 17.05
N SER A 70 3.49 1.78 16.93
CA SER A 70 2.65 2.63 17.81
C SER A 70 1.88 3.77 17.15
N GLY A 71 2.21 4.17 15.91
CA GLY A 71 1.56 5.31 15.21
C GLY A 71 1.73 6.68 15.91
N LEU A 72 2.32 6.70 17.11
CA LEU A 72 2.54 7.84 18.00
C LEU A 72 4.04 8.06 18.14
N CYS A 73 4.63 8.66 17.12
CA CYS A 73 6.04 9.03 17.13
C CYS A 73 6.13 10.53 17.46
N VAL A 74 5.59 10.94 18.60
CA VAL A 74 5.70 12.33 19.06
C VAL A 74 7.11 12.51 19.64
N GLY A 75 7.95 13.30 18.97
CA GLY A 75 9.37 13.47 19.31
C GLY A 75 10.31 12.50 18.55
N ASP A 76 11.50 12.24 19.13
CA ASP A 76 12.54 11.30 18.65
C ASP A 76 12.62 10.02 19.52
N PRO A 77 11.54 9.21 19.66
CA PRO A 77 11.60 7.99 20.45
C PRO A 77 12.22 6.89 19.59
N GLY A 78 13.55 6.77 19.61
CA GLY A 78 14.33 5.63 19.11
C GLY A 78 13.91 5.12 17.72
N ALA A 79 14.62 5.57 16.68
CA ALA A 79 14.45 5.06 15.31
C ALA A 79 14.40 3.54 15.31
N MET A 80 13.20 2.99 15.12
CA MET A 80 13.00 1.57 14.90
C MET A 80 12.78 1.45 13.41
N ASN A 81 13.71 0.79 12.72
CA ASN A 81 13.60 0.62 11.28
C ASN A 81 12.88 -0.71 11.03
N GLY A 82 11.73 -0.63 10.36
CA GLY A 82 11.00 -1.80 9.90
C GLY A 82 10.92 -1.78 8.37
N VAL A 83 11.03 -2.94 7.73
CA VAL A 83 10.71 -3.08 6.30
C VAL A 83 9.62 -4.12 6.17
N LEU A 84 8.55 -3.77 5.46
CA LEU A 84 7.50 -4.69 5.06
C LEU A 84 7.53 -4.83 3.55
N ASP A 85 7.68 -6.06 3.11
CA ASP A 85 7.53 -6.47 1.72
C ASP A 85 6.28 -7.32 1.61
N ASN A 86 5.34 -6.93 0.74
CA ASN A 86 4.09 -7.66 0.55
C ASN A 86 3.77 -7.82 -0.94
N TYR A 87 3.39 -9.04 -1.30
CA TYR A 87 2.87 -9.39 -2.61
C TYR A 87 1.39 -9.74 -2.45
N TYR A 88 0.53 -9.13 -3.26
CA TYR A 88 -0.90 -9.35 -3.17
C TYR A 88 -1.52 -9.67 -4.53
N LEU A 89 -2.62 -10.42 -4.48
CA LEU A 89 -3.49 -10.71 -5.61
C LEU A 89 -4.94 -10.52 -5.14
N PHE A 90 -5.67 -9.67 -5.85
CA PHE A 90 -7.08 -9.40 -5.62
C PHE A 90 -7.90 -9.75 -6.86
N MET A 91 -9.13 -10.18 -6.60
CA MET A 91 -10.16 -10.37 -7.59
C MET A 91 -11.34 -9.50 -7.17
N ASP A 92 -11.62 -8.49 -7.99
CA ASP A 92 -12.67 -7.50 -7.74
C ASP A 92 -13.84 -7.75 -8.71
N VAL A 93 -15.06 -7.74 -8.17
CA VAL A 93 -16.31 -7.84 -8.93
C VAL A 93 -17.18 -6.63 -8.61
N LEU A 94 -17.62 -5.91 -9.64
CA LEU A 94 -18.61 -4.83 -9.52
C LEU A 94 -20.02 -5.42 -9.74
N PHE A 95 -20.96 -5.12 -8.85
CA PHE A 95 -22.35 -5.59 -8.89
C PHE A 95 -23.34 -4.43 -9.09
#